data_AF-A0A3A9C7B2-F1
#
_entry.id   AF-A0A3A9C7B2-F1
#
_cell.length_a   1.000
_cell.length_b   1.000
_cell.length_c   1.000
_cell.angle_alpha   90.00
_cell.angle_beta   90.00
_cell.angle_gamma   90.00
#
_symmetry.space_group_name_H-M   'P 1'
#
loop_
_entity.id
_entity.type
_entity.pdbx_description
1 polymer ?
#
loop_
_entity_poly.entity_id
_entity_poly.type
_entity_poly.pdbx_seq_one_letter_code
_entity_poly.pdbx_strand_id
1 'polypeptide(L)'
;MQMDIKFELKSKQRPKLAEEIATALHTVPCYQKAPSLAYKIGDCTLERDGTLRIPDRVDRGTVGSLLEYLKEKGFTGEAEQTEDRLTVSMPEEQFTPEALENLAKLAENKGGLLANCLCCFYL
;
A
#
# COMPACT_ATOMS: atom_id res chain seq x y z
N MET A 1 1.77 4.11 11.05
CA MET A 1 1.11 4.22 9.74
C MET A 1 1.04 2.81 9.14
N GLN A 2 0.07 2.47 8.29
CA GLN A 2 -0.04 1.12 7.70
C GLN A 2 0.42 1.18 6.24
N MET A 3 1.15 0.15 5.78
CA MET A 3 1.51 0.01 4.38
C MET A 3 0.59 -1.01 3.72
N ASP A 4 -0.01 -0.62 2.61
CA ASP A 4 -0.84 -1.50 1.80
C ASP A 4 -0.11 -1.80 0.48
N ILE A 5 -0.07 -3.06 0.08
CA ILE A 5 0.61 -3.48 -1.15
C ILE A 5 -0.35 -4.35 -1.93
N LYS A 6 -0.72 -3.90 -3.12
CA LYS A 6 -1.68 -4.59 -3.96
C LYS A 6 -0.95 -5.51 -4.92
N PHE A 7 -1.18 -6.81 -4.79
CA PHE A 7 -0.58 -7.80 -5.68
C PHE A 7 -1.49 -8.14 -6.85
N GLU A 8 -0.92 -8.16 -8.05
CA GLU A 8 -1.62 -8.67 -9.22
C GLU A 8 -1.71 -10.20 -9.14
N LEU A 9 -2.87 -10.72 -8.74
CA LEU A 9 -3.09 -12.15 -8.54
C LEU A 9 -3.92 -12.76 -9.67
N LYS A 10 -3.47 -13.90 -10.19
CA LYS A 10 -4.33 -14.82 -10.96
C LYS A 10 -5.16 -15.65 -9.98
N SER A 11 -6.39 -16.02 -10.36
CA SER A 11 -7.48 -16.55 -9.49
C SER A 11 -7.12 -17.77 -8.61
N LYS A 12 -5.99 -18.45 -8.83
CA LYS A 12 -5.52 -19.63 -8.08
C LYS A 12 -4.20 -19.44 -7.34
N GLN A 13 -3.56 -18.26 -7.42
CA GLN A 13 -2.25 -18.02 -6.78
C GLN A 13 -2.37 -17.38 -5.39
N ARG A 14 -3.56 -16.93 -4.98
CA ARG A 14 -3.80 -16.32 -3.67
C ARG A 14 -3.36 -17.17 -2.46
N PRO A 15 -3.72 -18.48 -2.35
CA PRO A 15 -3.25 -19.29 -1.22
C PRO A 15 -1.73 -19.48 -1.24
N LYS A 16 -1.14 -19.60 -2.43
CA LYS A 16 0.32 -19.68 -2.60
C LYS A 16 1.02 -18.40 -2.12
N LEU A 17 0.47 -17.23 -2.46
CA LEU A 17 0.98 -15.96 -1.97
C LEU A 17 0.97 -15.91 -0.43
N ALA A 18 -0.13 -16.34 0.20
CA ALA A 18 -0.22 -16.38 1.66
C ALA A 18 0.83 -17.31 2.30
N GLU A 19 1.09 -18.47 1.68
CA GLU A 19 2.12 -19.42 2.13
C GLU A 19 3.54 -18.86 1.99
N GLU A 20 3.84 -18.20 0.87
CA GLU A 20 5.17 -17.61 0.63
C GLU A 20 5.44 -16.44 1.59
N ILE A 21 4.44 -15.58 1.84
CA ILE A 21 4.53 -14.51 2.85
C ILE A 21 4.74 -15.10 4.24
N ALA A 22 4.01 -16.16 4.58
CA ALA A 22 4.14 -16.83 5.87
C ALA A 22 5.53 -17.48 6.03
N THR A 23 6.08 -18.06 4.96
CA THR A 23 7.43 -18.62 4.92
C THR A 23 8.47 -17.54 5.16
N ALA A 24 8.36 -16.40 4.48
CA ALA A 24 9.26 -15.26 4.63
C ALA A 24 9.22 -14.65 6.05
N LEU A 25 8.05 -14.63 6.68
CA LEU A 25 7.86 -14.14 8.04
C LEU A 25 8.08 -15.22 9.12
N HIS A 26 8.38 -16.46 8.73
CA HIS A 26 8.44 -17.63 9.63
C HIS A 26 7.19 -17.79 10.51
N THR A 27 6.01 -17.52 9.95
CA THR A 27 4.71 -17.66 10.61
C THR A 27 3.82 -18.67 9.88
N VAL A 28 2.63 -18.93 10.40
CA VAL A 28 1.63 -19.81 9.77
C VAL A 28 0.50 -18.94 9.23
N PRO A 29 0.07 -19.11 7.95
CA PRO A 29 -1.03 -18.35 7.41
C PRO A 29 -2.36 -18.91 7.93
N CYS A 30 -3.16 -18.05 8.57
CA CYS A 30 -4.46 -18.40 9.13
C CYS A 30 -5.59 -17.81 8.28
N TYR A 31 -6.41 -18.67 7.67
CA TYR A 31 -7.56 -18.22 6.88
C TYR A 31 -8.75 -17.84 7.78
N GLN A 32 -9.17 -16.58 7.73
CA GLN A 32 -10.14 -15.97 8.65
C GLN A 32 -11.61 -16.29 8.34
N LYS A 33 -11.91 -16.97 7.22
CA LYS A 33 -13.29 -17.29 6.76
C LYS A 33 -14.17 -16.03 6.64
N ALA A 34 -15.48 -16.18 6.43
CA ALA A 34 -16.41 -15.05 6.32
C ALA A 34 -16.55 -14.33 7.68
N PRO A 35 -16.75 -12.98 7.72
CA PRO A 35 -17.02 -12.08 6.58
C PRO A 35 -15.77 -11.56 5.85
N SER A 36 -14.58 -11.63 6.45
CA SER A 36 -13.37 -10.99 5.90
C SER A 36 -12.72 -11.77 4.76
N LEU A 37 -12.81 -13.10 4.77
CA LEU A 37 -12.19 -14.02 3.81
C LEU A 37 -10.68 -13.77 3.61
N ALA A 38 -10.02 -13.13 4.58
CA ALA A 38 -8.62 -12.71 4.55
C ALA A 38 -7.69 -13.78 5.14
N TYR A 39 -6.41 -13.72 4.82
CA TYR A 39 -5.36 -14.50 5.48
C TYR A 39 -4.65 -13.61 6.50
N LYS A 40 -4.62 -14.04 7.75
CA LYS A 40 -3.81 -13.41 8.80
C LYS A 40 -2.47 -14.13 8.88
N ILE A 41 -1.38 -13.39 8.74
CA ILE A 41 -0.02 -13.91 8.64
C ILE A 41 0.83 -13.13 9.67
N GLY A 42 0.90 -13.65 10.89
CA GLY A 42 1.42 -12.90 12.04
C GLY A 42 0.62 -11.61 12.26
N ASP A 43 1.29 -10.48 12.14
CA ASP A 43 0.71 -9.13 12.23
C ASP A 43 0.23 -8.59 10.87
N CYS A 44 0.61 -9.21 9.76
CA CYS A 44 0.19 -8.83 8.42
C CYS A 44 -1.17 -9.45 8.07
N THR A 45 -1.94 -8.80 7.20
CA THR A 45 -3.23 -9.30 6.72
C THR A 45 -3.31 -9.22 5.20
N LEU A 46 -3.51 -10.36 4.54
CA LEU A 46 -3.73 -10.44 3.10
C LEU A 46 -5.24 -10.54 2.80
N GLU A 47 -5.77 -9.48 2.21
CA GLU A 47 -7.19 -9.36 1.85
C GLU A 47 -7.60 -10.23 0.65
N ARG A 48 -8.92 -10.20 0.31
CA ARG A 48 -9.51 -11.03 -0.75
C ARG A 48 -9.09 -10.61 -2.15
N ASP A 49 -8.96 -9.32 -2.34
CA ASP A 49 -8.53 -8.64 -3.56
C ASP A 49 -7.03 -8.80 -3.85
N GLY A 50 -6.24 -9.30 -2.88
CA GLY A 50 -4.79 -9.43 -3.02
C GLY A 50 -3.99 -8.30 -2.39
N THR A 51 -4.64 -7.44 -1.62
CA THR A 51 -3.97 -6.36 -0.88
C THR A 51 -3.37 -6.89 0.41
N LEU A 52 -2.06 -6.77 0.56
CA LEU A 52 -1.31 -7.09 1.76
C LEU A 52 -1.20 -5.85 2.65
N ARG A 53 -1.87 -5.90 3.79
CA ARG A 53 -1.81 -4.91 4.87
C ARG A 53 -0.67 -5.25 5.81
N ILE A 54 0.31 -4.36 5.90
CA ILE A 54 1.47 -4.49 6.77
C ILE A 54 1.41 -3.36 7.82
N PRO A 55 1.28 -3.67 9.12
CA PRO A 55 1.30 -2.64 10.16
C PRO A 55 2.72 -2.11 10.37
N ASP A 56 2.82 -0.86 10.87
CA ASP A 56 4.07 -0.16 11.25
C ASP A 56 5.02 -0.95 12.15
N ARG A 57 4.48 -1.95 12.88
CA ARG A 57 5.24 -2.83 13.76
C ARG A 57 6.27 -3.67 13.01
N VAL A 58 6.08 -3.88 11.71
CA VAL A 58 7.00 -4.64 10.87
C VAL A 58 8.10 -3.71 10.38
N ASP A 59 9.35 -4.10 10.65
CA ASP A 59 10.53 -3.33 10.25
C ASP A 59 10.61 -3.18 8.72
N ARG A 60 10.99 -1.98 8.25
CA ARG A 60 11.11 -1.70 6.81
C ARG A 60 12.09 -2.63 6.11
N GLY A 61 13.14 -3.08 6.80
CA GLY A 61 14.08 -4.06 6.29
C GLY A 61 13.41 -5.41 5.99
N THR A 62 12.55 -5.88 6.89
CA THR A 62 11.77 -7.11 6.69
C THR A 62 10.78 -6.96 5.54
N VAL A 63 10.13 -5.81 5.40
CA VAL A 63 9.22 -5.53 4.26
C VAL A 63 9.98 -5.56 2.94
N GLY A 64 11.18 -4.97 2.89
CA GLY A 64 12.04 -5.00 1.70
C GLY A 64 12.42 -6.42 1.29
N SER A 65 12.90 -7.24 2.24
CA SER A 65 13.24 -8.65 1.99
C SER A 65 12.02 -9.47 1.55
N LEU A 66 10.84 -9.21 2.12
CA LEU A 66 9.60 -9.86 1.72
C LEU A 66 9.23 -9.51 0.27
N LEU A 67 9.32 -8.24 -0.10
CA LEU A 67 9.04 -7.77 -1.47
C LEU A 67 10.00 -8.38 -2.50
N GLU A 68 11.28 -8.44 -2.17
CA GLU A 68 12.29 -9.06 -3.03
C GLU A 68 12.03 -10.55 -3.21
N TYR A 69 11.74 -11.27 -2.11
CA TYR A 69 11.37 -12.69 -2.15
C TYR A 69 10.13 -12.95 -3.01
N LEU A 70 9.09 -12.12 -2.87
CA LEU A 70 7.87 -12.23 -3.67
C LEU A 70 8.13 -11.94 -5.16
N LYS A 71 9.00 -10.98 -5.46
CA LYS A 71 9.41 -10.65 -6.83
C LYS A 71 10.15 -11.81 -7.50
N GLU A 72 11.05 -12.50 -6.78
CA GLU A 72 11.73 -13.72 -7.27
C GLU A 72 10.74 -14.84 -7.60
N LYS A 73 9.65 -14.95 -6.84
CA LYS A 73 8.57 -15.91 -7.09
C LYS A 73 7.62 -15.49 -8.22
N GLY A 74 7.84 -14.32 -8.83
CA GLY A 74 7.05 -13.79 -9.93
C GLY A 74 5.74 -13.11 -9.49
N PHE A 75 5.64 -12.70 -8.22
CA PHE A 75 4.55 -11.86 -7.75
C PHE A 75 4.97 -10.39 -7.87
N THR A 76 4.30 -9.65 -8.75
CA THR A 76 4.48 -8.20 -8.88
C THR A 76 3.40 -7.52 -8.05
N GLY A 77 3.82 -6.74 -7.07
CA GLY A 77 2.93 -5.91 -6.26
C GLY A 77 3.17 -4.43 -6.53
N GLU A 78 2.10 -3.69 -6.74
CA GLU A 78 2.13 -2.24 -6.70
C GLU A 78 1.99 -1.83 -5.23
N ALA A 79 3.05 -1.23 -4.68
CA ALA A 79 2.98 -0.63 -3.37
C ALA A 79 2.11 0.63 -3.47
N GLU A 80 0.81 0.48 -3.21
CA GLU A 80 -0.04 1.61 -2.86
C GLU A 80 0.34 2.05 -1.45
N GLN A 81 1.48 2.75 -1.36
CA GLN A 81 1.76 3.50 -0.15
C GLN A 81 0.57 4.44 0.06
N THR A 82 -0.19 4.20 1.12
CA THR A 82 -1.08 5.16 1.75
C THR A 82 -0.25 6.29 2.38
N GLU A 83 0.75 6.80 1.64
CA GLU A 83 1.21 8.16 1.81
C GLU A 83 0.05 9.02 1.31
N ASP A 84 -0.36 10.01 2.10
CA ASP A 84 -1.31 11.04 1.71
C ASP A 84 -0.79 11.82 0.48
N ARG A 85 -0.87 11.20 -0.70
CA ARG A 85 -0.35 11.72 -1.96
C ARG A 85 -1.46 12.44 -2.70
N LEU A 86 -1.29 13.74 -2.86
CA LEU A 86 -2.10 14.55 -3.75
C LEU A 86 -1.62 14.36 -5.19
N THR A 87 -2.37 13.61 -6.00
CA THR A 87 -2.10 13.48 -7.44
C THR A 87 -2.91 14.51 -8.22
N VAL A 88 -2.23 15.37 -9.00
CA VAL A 88 -2.86 16.38 -9.87
C VAL A 88 -2.57 16.01 -11.32
N SER A 89 -3.61 15.84 -12.13
CA SER A 89 -3.50 15.61 -13.58
C SER A 89 -3.82 16.90 -14.34
N MET A 90 -2.98 17.27 -15.32
CA MET A 90 -3.15 18.48 -16.14
C MET A 90 -2.81 18.17 -17.60
N PRO A 91 -3.55 18.72 -18.58
CA PRO A 91 -3.25 18.55 -20.01
C PRO A 91 -1.89 19.14 -20.41
N GLU A 92 -1.24 18.53 -21.40
CA GLU A 92 0.11 18.91 -21.86
C GLU A 92 0.20 20.37 -22.35
N GLU A 93 -0.89 20.89 -22.92
CA GLU A 93 -0.99 22.27 -23.43
C GLU A 93 -0.86 23.33 -22.33
N GLN A 94 -1.10 22.96 -21.08
CA GLN A 94 -1.06 23.85 -19.91
C GLN A 94 0.23 23.67 -19.08
N PHE A 95 1.18 22.88 -19.59
CA PHE A 95 2.46 22.59 -18.93
C PHE A 95 3.47 23.74 -19.09
N THR A 96 3.07 24.96 -18.73
CA THR A 96 3.94 26.13 -18.74
C THR A 96 4.65 26.30 -17.39
N PRO A 97 5.86 26.91 -17.35
CA PRO A 97 6.59 27.09 -16.09
C PRO A 97 5.81 27.95 -15.08
N GLU A 98 5.01 28.91 -15.54
CA GLU A 98 4.16 29.74 -14.67
C GLU A 98 3.02 28.93 -14.05
N ALA A 99 2.42 28.01 -14.80
CA ALA A 99 1.37 27.13 -14.29
C ALA A 99 1.92 26.16 -13.21
N LEU A 100 3.15 25.67 -13.41
CA LEU A 100 3.82 24.81 -12.44
C LEU A 100 4.14 25.57 -11.13
N GLU A 101 4.64 26.81 -11.24
CA GLU A 101 4.91 27.65 -10.06
C GLU A 101 3.62 27.99 -9.30
N ASN A 102 2.53 28.28 -10.02
CA ASN A 102 1.22 28.51 -9.42
C ASN A 102 0.69 27.26 -8.71
N LEU A 103 0.85 26.07 -9.31
CA LEU A 103 0.49 24.80 -8.68
C LEU A 103 1.29 24.56 -7.39
N ALA A 104 2.59 24.83 -7.39
CA ALA A 104 3.43 24.71 -6.20
C ALA A 104 2.97 25.65 -5.08
N LYS A 105 2.68 26.92 -5.41
CA LYS A 105 2.12 27.90 -4.45
C LYS A 105 0.76 27.46 -3.90
N LEU A 106 -0.09 26.85 -4.74
CA LEU A 106 -1.40 26.36 -4.33
C LEU A 106 -1.30 25.15 -3.40
N ALA A 107 -0.38 24.23 -3.69
CA ALA A 107 -0.09 23.08 -2.84
C ALA A 107 0.46 23.52 -1.47
N GLU A 108 1.34 24.53 -1.43
CA GLU A 108 1.87 25.07 -0.18
C GLU A 108 0.79 25.80 0.64
N ASN A 109 0.00 26.68 0.00
CA ASN A 109 -1.00 27.48 0.67
C ASN A 109 -2.19 26.64 1.19
N LYS A 110 -2.60 25.61 0.43
CA LYS A 110 -3.73 24.75 0.79
C LYS A 110 -3.31 23.46 1.50
N GLY A 111 -2.02 23.10 1.48
CA GLY A 111 -1.49 21.91 2.15
C GLY A 111 -1.76 21.93 3.66
N GLY A 112 -1.64 23.09 4.30
CA GLY A 112 -1.95 23.24 5.73
C GLY A 112 -3.43 23.02 6.08
N LEU A 113 -4.36 23.42 5.19
CA LEU A 113 -5.79 23.16 5.36
C LEU A 113 -6.11 21.67 5.20
N LEU A 114 -5.46 21.01 4.24
CA LEU A 114 -5.60 19.57 4.02
C LEU A 114 -5.07 18.77 5.22
N ALA A 115 -3.91 19.15 5.77
CA ALA A 115 -3.33 18.52 6.96
C ALA A 115 -4.24 18.68 8.20
N ASN A 116 -4.81 19.86 8.43
CA ASN A 116 -5.73 20.08 9.55
C ASN A 116 -7.03 19.29 9.40
N CYS A 117 -7.57 19.16 8.18
CA CYS A 117 -8.80 18.42 7.94
C CYS A 117 -8.63 16.90 8.17
N LEU A 118 -7.47 16.35 7.77
CA LEU A 118 -7.11 14.96 8.05
C LEU A 118 -6.93 14.70 9.56
N CYS A 119 -6.37 15.66 10.30
CA CYS A 119 -6.20 15.56 11.75
C CYS A 119 -7.55 15.50 12.50
N CYS A 120 -8.57 16.22 12.01
CA CYS A 120 -9.91 16.19 12.60
C CYS A 120 -10.74 14.94 12.26
N PHE A 121 -10.38 14.16 11.24
CA PHE A 121 -11.15 12.96 10.85
C PHE A 121 -10.73 11.69 11.62
N TYR A 122 -9.65 11.77 12.41
CA TYR A 122 -9.06 10.63 13.13
C TYR A 122 -9.22 10.70 14.67
N LEU A 123 -10.06 11.61 15.17
CA LEU A 123 -10.49 11.72 16.59
C LEU A 123 -11.97 11.39 16.72
#